data_AF-A0A502E9Z5-F1
#
_entry.id   AF-A0A502E9Z5-F1
#
_cell.length_a   1.000
_cell.length_b   1.000
_cell.length_c   1.000
_cell.angle_alpha   90.00
_cell.angle_beta   90.00
_cell.angle_gamma   90.00
#
_symmetry.space_group_name_H-M   'P 1'
#
loop_
_entity.id
_entity.type
_entity.pdbx_description
1 polymer ?
#
loop_
_entity_poly.entity_id
_entity_poly.type
_entity_poly.pdbx_seq_one_letter_code
_entity_poly.pdbx_strand_id
1 'polypeptide(L)'
;IYGDSAYTDYGLEDFALMKKCVLLKIQRKSNAKRTDTIEQKNEKLKMRKRVETTISDIKKMFPRTIHAVTLEGFLIKLTLFVFGLQLNKAIN
;
A
#
# COMPACT_ATOMS: atom_id res chain seq x y z
N ILE A 1 -5.15 4.03 -14.35
CA ILE A 1 -4.21 3.96 -13.20
C ILE A 1 -4.95 4.37 -11.94
N TYR A 2 -4.81 3.65 -10.82
CA TYR A 2 -5.46 4.03 -9.56
C TYR A 2 -4.49 4.86 -8.71
N GLY A 3 -5.03 5.85 -8.00
CA GLY A 3 -4.25 6.74 -7.13
C GLY A 3 -4.95 7.00 -5.80
N ASP A 4 -4.16 7.29 -4.76
CA ASP A 4 -4.70 7.73 -3.47
C ASP A 4 -5.27 9.15 -3.56
N SER A 5 -6.20 9.45 -2.66
CA SER A 5 -6.80 10.78 -2.50
C SER A 5 -5.79 11.93 -2.36
N ALA A 6 -4.61 11.66 -1.79
CA ALA A 6 -3.52 12.63 -1.66
C ALA A 6 -2.99 13.14 -3.01
N TYR A 7 -3.17 12.37 -4.10
CA TYR A 7 -2.74 12.72 -5.45
C TYR A 7 -3.85 13.36 -6.29
N THR A 8 -4.88 13.92 -5.64
CA THR A 8 -5.95 14.63 -6.35
C THR A 8 -5.41 15.94 -6.93
N ASP A 9 -5.11 15.93 -8.23
CA ASP A 9 -4.75 17.11 -9.02
C ASP A 9 -5.49 17.05 -10.36
N TYR A 10 -6.48 17.92 -10.52
CA TYR A 10 -7.31 17.96 -11.73
C TYR A 10 -6.53 18.37 -12.98
N GLY A 11 -5.53 19.24 -12.85
CA GLY A 11 -4.70 19.66 -13.98
C GLY A 11 -3.82 18.52 -14.48
N LEU A 12 -3.23 17.78 -13.54
CA LEU A 12 -2.45 16.58 -13.87
C LEU A 12 -3.31 15.49 -14.50
N GLU A 13 -4.53 15.29 -14.00
CA GLU A 13 -5.48 14.33 -14.56
C GLU A 13 -5.89 14.68 -15.99
N ASP A 14 -6.24 15.94 -16.24
CA ASP A 14 -6.64 16.42 -17.56
C ASP A 14 -5.45 16.32 -18.53
N PHE A 15 -4.24 16.68 -18.08
CA PHE A 15 -3.01 16.50 -18.85
C PHE A 15 -2.74 15.03 -19.18
N ALA A 16 -2.84 14.13 -18.20
CA ALA A 16 -2.61 12.70 -18.38
C ALA A 16 -3.62 12.10 -19.36
N LEU A 17 -4.88 12.52 -19.29
CA LEU A 17 -5.91 12.07 -20.21
C LEU A 17 -5.66 12.61 -21.63
N MET A 18 -5.42 13.91 -21.77
CA MET A 18 -5.32 14.56 -23.08
C MET A 18 -4.00 14.31 -23.81
N LYS A 19 -2.88 14.26 -23.09
CA LYS A 19 -1.53 14.15 -23.70
C LYS A 19 -0.96 12.75 -23.67
N LYS A 20 -1.45 11.89 -22.78
CA LYS A 20 -0.94 10.52 -22.59
C LYS A 20 -2.01 9.45 -22.76
N CYS A 21 -3.27 9.81 -22.99
CA CYS A 21 -4.40 8.87 -23.04
C CYS A 21 -4.50 8.00 -21.78
N VAL A 22 -4.06 8.52 -20.63
CA VAL A 22 -4.06 7.81 -19.36
C VAL A 22 -5.19 8.32 -18.49
N LEU A 23 -6.13 7.43 -18.16
CA LEU A 23 -7.17 7.73 -17.18
C LEU A 23 -6.65 7.49 -15.75
N LEU A 24 -6.58 8.57 -14.97
CA LEU A 24 -6.26 8.52 -13.54
C LEU A 24 -7.56 8.35 -12.72
N LYS A 25 -7.70 7.19 -12.08
CA LYS A 25 -8.79 6.83 -11.19
C LYS A 25 -8.39 7.10 -9.74
N ILE A 26 -8.32 8.37 -9.37
CA ILE A 26 -7.96 8.79 -8.01
C ILE A 26 -9.15 8.63 -7.07
N GLN A 27 -8.94 8.06 -5.88
CA GLN A 27 -9.98 7.93 -4.85
C GLN A 27 -10.40 9.30 -4.34
N ARG A 28 -11.65 9.71 -4.56
CA ARG A 28 -12.14 11.02 -4.13
C ARG A 28 -12.60 11.02 -2.67
N LYS A 29 -12.39 12.17 -2.01
CA LYS A 29 -13.03 12.52 -0.74
C LYS A 29 -14.45 13.05 -0.99
N SER A 30 -15.29 13.07 0.03
CA SER A 30 -16.69 13.53 -0.06
C SER A 30 -16.82 14.99 -0.51
N ASN A 31 -15.82 15.84 -0.24
CA ASN A 31 -15.78 17.25 -0.59
C ASN A 31 -15.06 17.56 -1.92
N ALA A 32 -14.81 16.55 -2.76
CA ALA A 32 -14.12 16.76 -4.03
C ALA A 32 -14.97 17.57 -5.03
N LYS A 33 -14.33 18.45 -5.81
CA LYS A 33 -14.98 19.25 -6.87
C LYS A 33 -15.58 18.38 -7.97
N ARG A 34 -14.87 17.30 -8.34
CA ARG A 34 -15.37 16.26 -9.25
C ARG A 34 -15.72 15.02 -8.42
N THR A 35 -17.00 14.78 -8.20
CA THR A 35 -17.50 13.66 -7.42
C THR A 35 -17.52 12.38 -8.24
N ASP A 36 -17.20 11.27 -7.57
CA ASP A 36 -17.32 9.94 -8.18
C ASP A 36 -18.78 9.46 -8.11
N THR A 37 -19.20 8.69 -9.12
CA THR A 37 -20.41 7.87 -8.99
C THR A 37 -20.19 6.74 -7.97
N ILE A 38 -21.29 6.14 -7.49
CA ILE A 38 -21.23 5.04 -6.52
C ILE A 38 -20.42 3.87 -7.08
N GLU A 39 -20.61 3.54 -8.36
CA GLU A 39 -19.89 2.45 -9.03
C GLU A 39 -18.39 2.75 -9.11
N GLN A 40 -18.01 3.96 -9.53
CA GLN A 40 -16.61 4.39 -9.60
C GLN A 40 -15.95 4.35 -8.22
N LYS A 41 -16.67 4.79 -7.18
CA LYS A 41 -16.18 4.75 -5.80
C LYS A 41 -15.95 3.31 -5.33
N ASN A 42 -16.89 2.40 -5.62
CA ASN A 42 -16.77 0.99 -5.25
C ASN A 42 -15.61 0.30 -6.00
N GLU A 43 -15.43 0.60 -7.28
CA GLU A 43 -14.33 0.08 -8.09
C GLU A 43 -12.98 0.48 -7.50
N LYS A 44 -12.79 1.78 -7.22
CA LYS A 44 -11.55 2.32 -6.63
C LYS A 44 -11.32 1.77 -5.22
N LEU A 45 -12.38 1.62 -4.42
CA LEU A 45 -12.30 1.04 -3.08
C LEU A 45 -11.84 -0.42 -3.11
N LYS A 46 -12.35 -1.22 -4.05
CA LYS A 46 -11.92 -2.63 -4.23
C LYS A 46 -10.42 -2.71 -4.51
N MET A 47 -9.91 -1.82 -5.36
CA MET A 47 -8.49 -1.76 -5.67
C MET A 47 -7.63 -1.30 -4.49
N ARG A 48 -8.07 -0.29 -3.74
CA ARG A 48 -7.40 0.15 -2.50
C ARG A 48 -7.34 -0.98 -1.48
N LYS A 49 -8.47 -1.67 -1.25
CA LYS A 49 -8.56 -2.78 -0.31
C LYS A 49 -7.60 -3.91 -0.66
N ARG A 50 -7.43 -4.22 -1.95
CA ARG A 50 -6.44 -5.20 -2.40
C ARG A 50 -5.03 -4.84 -1.93
N VAL A 51 -4.60 -3.58 -2.15
CA VAL A 51 -3.27 -3.11 -1.73
C VAL A 51 -3.13 -3.15 -0.20
N GLU A 52 -4.13 -2.65 0.53
CA GLU A 52 -4.12 -2.66 2.00
C GLU A 52 -4.10 -4.08 2.58
N THR A 53 -4.85 -5.02 2.00
CA THR A 53 -4.84 -6.43 2.40
C THR A 53 -3.47 -7.05 2.15
N THR A 54 -2.87 -6.85 0.97
CA THR A 54 -1.53 -7.37 0.68
C THR A 54 -0.48 -6.80 1.65
N ILE A 55 -0.51 -5.50 1.95
CA ILE A 55 0.39 -4.89 2.95
C ILE A 55 0.15 -5.48 4.35
N SER A 56 -1.11 -5.70 4.72
CA SER A 56 -1.46 -6.35 5.99
C SER A 56 -0.92 -7.77 6.07
N ASP A 57 -1.01 -8.54 4.98
CA ASP A 57 -0.48 -9.90 4.91
C ASP A 57 1.05 -9.91 4.98
N ILE A 58 1.73 -9.00 4.27
CA ILE A 58 3.18 -8.80 4.40
C ILE A 58 3.52 -8.47 5.87
N LYS A 59 2.81 -7.54 6.50
CA LYS A 59 3.03 -7.15 7.90
C LYS A 59 2.88 -8.34 8.86
N LYS A 60 1.96 -9.28 8.61
CA LYS A 60 1.80 -10.49 9.42
C LYS A 60 3.01 -11.43 9.36
N MET A 61 3.84 -11.33 8.31
CA MET A 61 5.08 -12.11 8.21
C MET A 61 6.19 -11.59 9.14
N PHE A 62 6.04 -10.38 9.71
CA PHE A 62 7.01 -9.79 10.62
C PHE A 62 6.54 -9.87 12.08
N PRO A 63 7.45 -9.99 13.06
CA PRO A 63 7.10 -9.83 14.46
C PRO A 63 6.52 -8.43 14.71
N ARG A 64 5.43 -8.34 15.48
CA ARG A 64 4.79 -7.05 15.80
C ARG A 64 5.70 -6.13 16.61
N THR A 65 6.50 -6.71 17.49
CA THR A 65 7.48 -6.03 18.32
C THR A 65 8.71 -6.93 18.50
N ILE A 66 9.89 -6.33 18.54
CA ILE A 66 11.12 -7.02 18.93
C ILE A 66 11.53 -6.42 20.28
N HIS A 67 11.13 -7.10 21.36
CA HIS A 67 11.49 -6.65 22.70
C HIS A 67 12.94 -7.04 23.02
N ALA A 68 13.78 -6.08 23.39
CA ALA A 68 15.15 -6.33 23.83
C ALA A 68 15.59 -5.28 24.86
N VAL A 69 16.34 -5.71 25.88
CA VAL A 69 16.81 -4.85 26.98
C VAL A 69 18.13 -4.16 26.63
N THR A 70 18.94 -4.79 25.77
CA THR A 70 20.21 -4.25 25.27
C THR A 70 20.21 -4.20 23.75
N LEU A 71 21.06 -3.32 23.18
CA LEU A 71 21.27 -3.23 21.74
C LEU A 71 21.76 -4.55 21.14
N GLU A 72 22.70 -5.22 21.80
CA GLU A 72 23.21 -6.53 21.36
C GLU A 72 22.09 -7.58 21.30
N GLY A 73 21.23 -7.62 22.33
CA GLY A 73 20.07 -8.50 22.35
C GLY A 73 19.07 -8.19 21.22
N PHE A 74 18.91 -6.92 20.84
CA PHE A 74 18.10 -6.52 19.69
C PHE A 74 18.72 -7.02 18.37
N LEU A 75 20.02 -6.80 18.18
CA LEU A 75 20.74 -7.21 16.97
C LEU A 75 20.72 -8.73 16.76
N ILE A 76 20.89 -9.52 17.83
CA ILE A 76 20.78 -10.98 17.77
C ILE A 76 19.37 -11.40 17.32
N LYS A 77 18.32 -10.82 17.91
CA LYS A 77 16.92 -11.13 17.54
C LYS A 77 16.63 -10.78 16.09
N LEU A 78 17.11 -9.63 15.62
CA LEU A 78 16.96 -9.21 14.24
C LEU A 78 17.68 -10.17 13.27
N THR A 79 18.91 -10.57 13.61
CA THR A 79 19.72 -11.50 12.82
C THR A 79 19.04 -12.87 12.72
N LEU A 80 18.57 -13.41 13.84
CA LEU A 80 17.84 -14.68 13.88
C LEU A 80 16.53 -14.64 13.08
N PHE A 81 15.82 -13.51 13.11
CA PHE A 81 14.62 -13.35 12.30
C PHE A 81 14.93 -13.39 10.80
N VAL A 82 15.93 -12.62 10.34
CA VAL A 82 16.35 -12.64 8.93
C VAL A 82 16.83 -14.03 8.53
N PHE A 83 17.62 -14.68 9.38
CA PHE A 83 18.10 -16.04 9.14
C PHE A 83 16.95 -17.05 9.03
N GLY A 84 15.97 -16.99 9.93
CA GLY A 84 14.77 -17.83 9.90
C GLY A 84 13.96 -17.65 8.62
N LEU A 85 13.85 -16.42 8.09
CA LEU A 85 13.20 -16.18 6.79
C LEU A 85 13.95 -16.86 5.64
N GLN A 86 15.29 -16.85 5.65
CA GLN A 86 16.08 -17.52 4.61
C GLN A 86 15.97 -19.04 4.72
N LEU A 87 15.98 -19.59 5.93
CA LEU A 87 15.75 -21.03 6.15
C LEU A 87 14.37 -21.45 5.65
N ASN A 88 13.32 -20.69 5.99
CA ASN A 88 11.96 -20.98 5.54
C ASN A 88 11.83 -20.97 4.01
N LYS A 89 12.57 -20.09 3.32
CA LYS A 89 12.66 -20.04 1.85
C LYS A 89 13.47 -21.20 1.26
N ALA A 90 14.45 -21.74 1.99
CA ALA A 90 15.27 -22.85 1.51
C ALA A 90 14.55 -24.20 1.67
N ILE A 91 13.67 -24.32 2.66
CA ILE A 91 12.95 -25.56 2.99
C ILE A 91 11.64 -25.70 2.20
N ASN A 92 10.90 -24.61 2.00
CA ASN A 92 9.63 -24.59 1.25
C ASN A 92 9.81 -23.98 -0.13
#